data_AF-A0A7S1R809-F1
#
_entry.id   AF-A0A7S1R809-F1
#
_cell.length_a   1.000
_cell.length_b   1.000
_cell.length_c   1.000
_cell.angle_alpha   90.00
_cell.angle_beta   90.00
_cell.angle_gamma   90.00
#
_symmetry.space_group_name_H-M   'P 1'
#
loop_
_entity.id
_entity.type
_entity.pdbx_description
1 polymer ?
#
loop_
_entity_poly.entity_id
_entity_poly.type
_entity_poly.pdbx_seq_one_letter_code
_entity_poly.pdbx_strand_id
1 'polypeptide(L)'
;SQVASLAKTLVGLAEEHGLDASMFGGRHVGSGRSGHLMQVFIRRDMADHLAYAAKPYGCVDNQRMPLAAWLSGDRSFSAGQARIVANPASFLRTDQVRIFVASADKSFHEGRRVFQQRLVKVLSAVIEPGHRAGVAREVCRSVPPKTCGHEKN
;
A
#
# COMPACT_ATOMS: atom_id res chain seq x y z
N SER A 1 -22.95 5.16 19.85
CA SER A 1 -21.77 6.05 19.92
C SER A 1 -21.57 6.72 18.56
N GLN A 2 -20.88 7.87 18.52
CA GLN A 2 -20.53 8.57 17.27
C GLN A 2 -19.77 7.66 16.29
N VAL A 3 -18.90 6.80 16.82
CA VAL A 3 -18.14 5.79 16.05
C VAL A 3 -19.07 4.79 15.35
N ALA A 4 -20.07 4.26 16.05
CA ALA A 4 -21.01 3.30 15.45
C ALA A 4 -21.85 3.91 14.32
N SER A 5 -22.25 5.18 14.46
CA SER A 5 -22.95 5.92 13.41
C SER A 5 -22.05 6.12 12.19
N LEU A 6 -20.79 6.52 12.41
CA LEU A 6 -19.81 6.69 11.33
C LEU A 6 -19.56 5.37 10.60
N ALA A 7 -19.36 4.27 11.32
CA ALA A 7 -19.17 2.95 10.72
C ALA A 7 -20.35 2.56 9.81
N LYS A 8 -21.60 2.79 10.26
CA LYS A 8 -22.80 2.54 9.45
C LYS A 8 -22.82 3.41 8.17
N THR A 9 -22.44 4.68 8.27
CA THR A 9 -22.31 5.57 7.10
C THR A 9 -21.25 5.06 6.12
N LEU A 10 -20.11 4.59 6.61
CA LEU A 10 -19.03 4.07 5.77
C LEU A 10 -19.44 2.78 5.04
N VAL A 11 -20.13 1.87 5.74
CA VAL A 11 -20.67 0.64 5.14
C VAL A 11 -21.69 0.98 4.05
N GLY A 12 -22.64 1.88 4.33
CA GLY A 12 -23.62 2.31 3.32
C GLY A 12 -22.97 2.96 2.09
N LEU A 13 -21.91 3.75 2.29
CA LEU A 13 -21.16 4.35 1.19
C LEU A 13 -20.41 3.29 0.36
N ALA A 14 -19.84 2.27 1.01
CA ALA A 14 -19.18 1.17 0.31
C ALA A 14 -20.18 0.42 -0.59
N GLU A 15 -21.35 0.09 -0.06
CA GLU A 15 -22.40 -0.59 -0.82
C GLU A 15 -22.93 0.22 -2.01
N GLU A 16 -23.15 1.53 -1.81
CA GLU A 16 -23.63 2.43 -2.87
C GLU A 16 -22.70 2.43 -4.09
N HIS A 17 -21.40 2.24 -3.85
CA HIS A 17 -20.38 2.23 -4.88
C HIS A 17 -19.96 0.82 -5.34
N GLY A 18 -20.64 -0.23 -4.87
CA GLY A 18 -20.37 -1.60 -5.29
C GLY A 18 -19.09 -2.21 -4.68
N LEU A 19 -18.64 -1.70 -3.54
CA LEU A 19 -17.57 -2.33 -2.75
C LEU A 19 -18.17 -3.41 -1.84
N ASP A 20 -17.48 -4.54 -1.67
CA ASP A 20 -17.96 -5.62 -0.79
C ASP A 20 -17.75 -5.23 0.66
N ALA A 21 -18.87 -5.05 1.37
CA ALA A 21 -18.90 -4.67 2.78
C ALA A 21 -19.44 -5.80 3.67
N SER A 22 -19.59 -7.02 3.15
CA SER A 22 -20.15 -8.18 3.88
C SER A 22 -19.43 -8.46 5.20
N MET A 23 -18.10 -8.38 5.22
CA MET A 23 -17.29 -8.57 6.43
C MET A 23 -17.51 -7.49 7.50
N PHE A 24 -18.15 -6.37 7.14
CA PHE A 24 -18.44 -5.24 8.02
C PHE A 24 -19.95 -5.09 8.28
N GLY A 25 -20.74 -6.14 8.04
CA GLY A 25 -22.19 -6.15 8.23
C GLY A 25 -22.99 -5.47 7.11
N GLY A 26 -22.35 -5.20 5.97
CA GLY A 26 -23.01 -4.72 4.76
C GLY A 26 -23.40 -5.85 3.79
N ARG A 27 -23.78 -5.47 2.57
CA ARG A 27 -24.15 -6.38 1.49
C ARG A 27 -22.93 -6.93 0.75
N HIS A 28 -23.09 -8.16 0.25
CA HIS A 28 -22.17 -8.73 -0.73
C HIS A 28 -22.23 -7.99 -2.06
N VAL A 29 -21.11 -8.02 -2.78
CA VAL A 29 -21.07 -7.52 -4.16
C VAL A 29 -21.81 -8.47 -5.08
N GLY A 30 -22.79 -7.92 -5.82
CA GLY A 30 -23.60 -8.70 -6.75
C GLY A 30 -22.81 -9.35 -7.90
N SER A 31 -21.63 -8.83 -8.24
CA SER A 31 -20.78 -9.41 -9.29
C SER A 31 -20.01 -10.66 -8.83
N GLY A 32 -19.96 -10.95 -7.53
CA GLY A 32 -19.13 -12.02 -6.96
C GLY A 32 -17.62 -11.78 -7.08
N ARG A 33 -17.18 -10.58 -7.49
CA ARG A 33 -15.78 -10.24 -7.76
C ARG A 33 -15.27 -9.14 -6.82
N SER A 34 -15.17 -9.44 -5.53
CA SER A 34 -14.68 -8.51 -4.51
C SER A 34 -13.16 -8.31 -4.48
N GLY A 35 -12.41 -8.99 -5.35
CA GLY A 35 -10.96 -8.93 -5.38
C GLY A 35 -10.41 -7.60 -5.91
N HIS A 36 -9.26 -7.19 -5.37
CA HIS A 36 -8.47 -6.06 -5.88
C HIS A 36 -7.05 -6.53 -6.21
N LEU A 37 -6.53 -6.07 -7.34
CA LEU A 37 -5.13 -6.26 -7.71
C LEU A 37 -4.38 -4.97 -7.42
N MET A 38 -3.29 -5.06 -6.65
CA MET A 38 -2.34 -3.98 -6.46
C MET A 38 -1.04 -4.34 -7.17
N GLN A 39 -0.57 -3.45 -8.04
CA GLN A 39 0.73 -3.55 -8.71
C GLN A 39 1.62 -2.40 -8.23
N VAL A 40 2.80 -2.73 -7.74
CA VAL A 40 3.80 -1.76 -7.28
C VAL A 40 4.99 -1.82 -8.23
N PHE A 41 5.26 -0.70 -8.90
CA PHE A 41 6.43 -0.52 -9.74
C PHE A 41 7.43 0.35 -9.00
N ILE A 42 8.64 -0.15 -8.81
CA ILE A 42 9.74 0.57 -8.18
C ILE A 42 10.77 0.88 -9.25
N ARG A 43 11.23 2.13 -9.31
CA ARG A 43 12.31 2.52 -10.22
C ARG A 43 13.55 1.67 -9.91
N ARG A 44 14.25 1.25 -10.95
CA ARG A 44 15.28 0.23 -10.86
C ARG A 44 16.39 0.54 -9.84
N ASP A 45 16.88 1.78 -9.83
CA ASP A 45 17.87 2.30 -8.90
C ASP A 45 17.36 2.35 -7.43
N MET A 46 16.05 2.41 -7.23
CA MET A 46 15.42 2.40 -5.91
C MET A 46 15.19 0.99 -5.35
N ALA A 47 15.39 -0.06 -6.15
CA ALA A 47 15.04 -1.43 -5.77
C ALA A 47 15.80 -1.89 -4.51
N ASP A 48 17.11 -1.65 -4.42
CA ASP A 48 17.91 -2.02 -3.24
C ASP A 48 17.72 -1.07 -2.05
N HIS A 49 17.15 0.12 -2.28
CA HIS A 49 16.80 1.06 -1.21
C HIS A 49 15.45 0.75 -0.57
N LEU A 50 14.50 0.27 -1.37
CA LEU A 50 13.11 0.08 -0.97
C LEU A 50 12.71 -1.38 -0.87
N ALA A 51 13.56 -2.32 -1.27
CA ALA A 51 13.27 -3.73 -1.16
C ALA A 51 14.51 -4.54 -0.81
N TYR A 52 14.26 -5.72 -0.25
CA TYR A 52 15.31 -6.66 0.09
C TYR A 52 14.84 -8.09 -0.14
N ALA A 53 15.76 -8.96 -0.49
CA ALA A 53 15.51 -10.39 -0.56
C ALA A 53 15.29 -10.93 0.86
N ALA A 54 14.23 -11.71 1.04
CA ALA A 54 13.85 -12.24 2.34
C ALA A 54 13.60 -13.76 2.28
N LYS A 55 14.02 -14.44 3.36
CA LYS A 55 13.59 -15.79 3.71
C LYS A 55 12.17 -15.76 4.30
N PRO A 56 11.51 -16.92 4.50
CA PRO A 56 10.29 -16.97 5.30
C PRO A 56 10.43 -16.20 6.62
N TYR A 57 9.33 -15.60 7.08
CA TYR A 57 9.28 -14.71 8.25
C TYR A 57 10.05 -13.37 8.12
N GLY A 58 10.69 -13.09 6.99
CA GLY A 58 11.22 -11.76 6.69
C GLY A 58 12.68 -11.56 7.06
N CYS A 59 13.39 -12.61 7.46
CA CYS A 59 14.83 -12.56 7.65
C CYS A 59 15.53 -12.21 6.33
N VAL A 60 16.54 -11.34 6.39
CA VAL A 60 17.30 -10.94 5.20
C VAL A 60 17.99 -12.16 4.58
N ASP A 61 17.91 -12.25 3.26
CA ASP A 61 18.56 -13.29 2.47
C ASP A 61 19.79 -12.74 1.77
N ASN A 62 20.92 -12.76 2.49
CA ASN A 62 22.18 -12.18 2.01
C ASN A 62 22.70 -12.80 0.70
N GLN A 63 22.30 -14.04 0.38
CA GLN A 63 22.73 -14.71 -0.86
C GLN A 63 22.07 -14.12 -2.12
N ARG A 64 20.93 -13.43 -1.95
CA ARG A 64 20.19 -12.77 -3.04
C ARG A 64 20.30 -11.26 -3.00
N MET A 65 21.22 -10.72 -2.20
CA MET A 65 21.53 -9.29 -2.15
C MET A 65 22.81 -8.99 -2.96
N PRO A 66 22.92 -7.82 -3.63
CA PRO A 66 21.87 -6.83 -3.83
C PRO A 66 20.71 -7.39 -4.67
N LEU A 67 19.49 -7.07 -4.25
CA LEU A 67 18.26 -7.59 -4.85
C LEU A 67 18.18 -7.16 -6.32
N ALA A 68 18.55 -5.92 -6.64
CA ALA A 68 18.54 -5.46 -8.02
C ALA A 68 19.41 -6.36 -8.88
N ALA A 69 20.70 -6.50 -8.54
CA ALA A 69 21.63 -7.34 -9.28
C ALA A 69 21.12 -8.78 -9.43
N TRP A 70 20.58 -9.37 -8.36
CA TRP A 70 20.00 -10.71 -8.39
C TRP A 70 18.82 -10.83 -9.37
N LEU A 71 17.88 -9.86 -9.35
CA LEU A 71 16.73 -9.80 -10.26
C LEU A 71 17.10 -9.65 -11.74
N SER A 72 18.29 -9.12 -12.03
CA SER A 72 18.81 -8.97 -13.40
C SER A 72 19.62 -10.18 -13.88
N GLY A 73 19.92 -11.12 -13.00
CA GLY A 73 20.62 -12.34 -13.38
C GLY A 73 19.68 -13.37 -14.00
N ASP A 74 20.26 -14.32 -14.72
CA ASP A 74 19.56 -15.54 -15.12
C ASP A 74 19.50 -16.50 -13.92
N ARG A 75 18.56 -16.21 -13.01
CA ARG A 75 18.35 -16.93 -11.76
C ARG A 75 16.93 -17.46 -11.69
N SER A 76 16.75 -18.60 -11.02
CA SER A 76 15.42 -19.12 -10.75
C SER A 76 14.70 -18.28 -9.70
N PHE A 77 13.45 -17.91 -9.99
CA PHE A 77 12.53 -17.25 -9.07
C PHE A 77 11.70 -18.25 -8.23
N SER A 78 12.05 -19.54 -8.26
CA SER A 78 11.30 -20.60 -7.58
C SER A 78 11.46 -20.62 -6.06
N ALA A 79 12.39 -19.85 -5.49
CA ALA A 79 12.66 -19.84 -4.06
C ALA A 79 12.81 -18.43 -3.48
N GLY A 80 12.17 -18.23 -2.32
CA GLY A 80 12.28 -17.02 -1.51
C GLY A 80 11.19 -15.99 -1.77
N GLN A 81 11.31 -14.85 -1.08
CA GLN A 81 10.43 -13.70 -1.23
C GLN A 81 11.29 -12.44 -1.40
N ALA A 82 10.68 -11.39 -1.94
CA ALA A 82 11.19 -10.03 -1.81
C ALA A 82 10.21 -9.25 -0.95
N ARG A 83 10.73 -8.42 -0.04
CA ARG A 83 9.92 -7.56 0.82
C ARG A 83 10.19 -6.12 0.47
N ILE A 84 9.13 -5.31 0.45
CA ILE A 84 9.19 -3.89 0.16
C ILE A 84 9.08 -3.13 1.48
N VAL A 85 10.01 -2.23 1.71
CA VAL A 85 10.00 -1.26 2.79
C VAL A 85 9.17 -0.06 2.32
N ALA A 86 7.95 0.04 2.84
CA ALA A 86 7.00 1.09 2.49
C ALA A 86 7.38 2.45 3.12
N ASN A 87 8.47 3.05 2.67
CA ASN A 87 8.86 4.41 3.06
C ASN A 87 7.94 5.44 2.38
N PRO A 88 7.14 6.22 3.13
CA PRO A 88 6.21 7.17 2.52
C PRO A 88 6.90 8.24 1.67
N ALA A 89 8.11 8.68 2.04
CA ALA A 89 8.83 9.70 1.29
C ALA A 89 9.12 9.26 -0.17
N SER A 90 9.33 7.96 -0.39
CA SER A 90 9.49 7.39 -1.73
C SER A 90 8.17 6.98 -2.38
N PHE A 91 7.21 6.48 -1.59
CA PHE A 91 5.92 6.04 -2.10
C PHE A 91 5.01 7.20 -2.55
N LEU A 92 5.25 8.42 -2.07
CA LEU A 92 4.57 9.63 -2.53
C LEU A 92 5.19 10.23 -3.81
N ARG A 93 6.35 9.72 -4.23
CA ARG A 93 7.12 10.20 -5.39
C ARG A 93 6.88 9.31 -6.59
N THR A 94 6.07 9.79 -7.54
CA THR A 94 5.69 9.03 -8.75
C THR A 94 6.86 8.77 -9.72
N ASP A 95 7.99 9.45 -9.54
CA ASP A 95 9.25 9.22 -10.23
C ASP A 95 10.08 8.08 -9.61
N GLN A 96 9.76 7.64 -8.38
CA GLN A 96 10.45 6.56 -7.66
C GLN A 96 9.59 5.31 -7.53
N VAL A 97 8.32 5.47 -7.17
CA VAL A 97 7.37 4.37 -6.97
C VAL A 97 6.04 4.72 -7.64
N ARG A 98 5.45 3.77 -8.37
CA ARG A 98 4.11 3.88 -8.94
C ARG A 98 3.27 2.73 -8.45
N ILE A 99 2.07 3.04 -7.96
CA ILE A 99 1.12 2.06 -7.47
C ILE A 99 -0.11 2.11 -8.37
N PHE A 100 -0.44 0.99 -8.98
CA PHE A 100 -1.69 0.81 -9.71
C PHE A 100 -2.57 -0.12 -8.91
N VAL A 101 -3.84 0.24 -8.80
CA VAL A 101 -4.86 -0.61 -8.18
C VAL A 101 -5.93 -0.84 -9.22
N ALA A 102 -6.33 -2.09 -9.40
CA ALA A 102 -7.47 -2.50 -10.20
C ALA A 102 -8.49 -3.25 -9.32
N SER A 103 -9.78 -3.05 -9.59
CA SER A 103 -10.84 -3.80 -8.94
C SER A 103 -11.38 -4.81 -9.94
N ALA A 104 -11.65 -6.03 -9.48
CA ALA A 104 -12.28 -7.06 -10.29
C ALA A 104 -13.78 -6.75 -10.53
N ASP A 105 -14.41 -5.98 -9.64
CA ASP A 105 -15.73 -5.39 -9.88
C ASP A 105 -15.61 -4.13 -10.75
N LYS A 106 -16.22 -4.17 -11.94
CA LYS A 106 -16.21 -3.09 -12.93
C LYS A 106 -16.91 -1.82 -12.41
N SER A 107 -18.08 -1.98 -11.79
CA SER A 107 -18.88 -0.87 -11.29
C SER A 107 -18.13 -0.08 -10.22
N PHE A 108 -17.51 -0.78 -9.27
CA PHE A 108 -16.64 -0.15 -8.29
C PHE A 108 -15.38 0.42 -8.93
N HIS A 109 -14.75 -0.28 -9.90
CA HIS A 109 -13.53 0.22 -10.54
C HIS A 109 -13.75 1.58 -11.22
N GLU A 110 -14.83 1.71 -12.00
CA GLU A 110 -15.23 2.93 -12.70
C GLU A 110 -15.65 4.03 -11.70
N GLY A 111 -16.42 3.65 -10.67
CA GLY A 111 -16.91 4.56 -9.64
C GLY A 111 -15.90 4.92 -8.54
N ARG A 112 -14.72 4.30 -8.52
CA ARG A 112 -13.77 4.35 -7.40
C ARG A 112 -13.38 5.77 -7.01
N ARG A 113 -13.14 6.64 -8.00
CA ARG A 113 -12.75 8.04 -7.74
C ARG A 113 -13.84 8.78 -6.96
N VAL A 114 -15.10 8.58 -7.34
CA VAL A 114 -16.25 9.22 -6.69
C VAL A 114 -16.40 8.68 -5.27
N PHE A 115 -16.29 7.35 -5.09
CA PHE A 115 -16.28 6.72 -3.77
C PHE A 115 -15.21 7.34 -2.86
N GLN A 116 -13.96 7.43 -3.33
CA GLN A 116 -12.85 7.99 -2.56
C GLN A 116 -13.08 9.45 -2.18
N GLN A 117 -13.61 10.28 -3.08
CA GLN A 117 -13.96 11.67 -2.79
C GLN A 117 -15.02 11.78 -1.69
N ARG A 118 -16.06 10.95 -1.75
CA ARG A 118 -17.11 10.92 -0.72
C ARG A 118 -16.61 10.38 0.61
N LEU A 119 -15.77 9.35 0.57
CA LEU A 119 -15.13 8.78 1.76
C LEU A 119 -14.29 9.85 2.47
N VAL A 120 -13.48 10.60 1.73
CA VAL A 120 -12.71 11.72 2.28
C VAL A 120 -13.63 12.76 2.91
N LYS A 121 -14.75 13.13 2.26
CA LYS A 121 -15.72 14.07 2.82
C LYS A 121 -16.31 13.61 4.16
N VAL A 122 -16.71 12.34 4.24
CA VAL A 122 -17.25 11.74 5.49
C VAL A 122 -16.18 11.74 6.58
N LEU A 123 -14.96 11.32 6.26
CA LEU A 123 -13.86 11.26 7.23
C LEU A 123 -13.35 12.64 7.65
N SER A 124 -13.40 13.65 6.79
CA SER A 124 -12.97 15.01 7.14
C SER A 124 -13.86 15.69 8.17
N ALA A 125 -15.09 15.19 8.39
CA ALA A 125 -15.95 15.67 9.47
C ALA A 125 -15.49 15.21 10.87
N VAL A 126 -14.63 14.20 10.93
CA VAL A 126 -14.13 13.60 12.18
C VAL A 126 -12.61 13.66 12.33
N ILE A 127 -11.87 13.84 11.23
CA ILE A 127 -10.41 13.99 11.23
C ILE A 127 -10.06 15.47 11.06
N GLU A 128 -9.42 16.05 12.08
CA GLU A 128 -8.94 17.44 11.99
C GLU A 128 -7.93 17.63 10.84
N PRO A 129 -8.03 18.73 10.06
CA PRO A 129 -7.16 18.99 8.92
C PRO A 129 -5.66 18.97 9.26
N GLY A 130 -5.28 19.48 10.44
CA GLY A 130 -3.89 19.51 10.92
C GLY A 130 -3.34 18.16 11.35
N HIS A 131 -4.22 17.22 11.73
CA HIS A 131 -3.86 15.91 12.23
C HIS A 131 -3.23 15.04 11.13
N ARG A 132 -3.77 15.10 9.89
CA ARG A 132 -3.23 14.35 8.75
C ARG A 132 -1.79 14.75 8.41
N ALA A 133 -1.51 16.06 8.39
CA ALA A 133 -0.17 16.57 8.10
C ALA A 133 0.82 16.34 9.26
N GLY A 134 0.33 16.26 10.50
CA GLY A 134 1.11 15.85 11.66
C GLY A 134 1.54 14.38 11.57
N VAL A 135 0.57 13.48 11.40
CA VAL A 135 0.80 12.04 11.26
C VAL A 135 1.70 11.72 10.07
N ALA A 136 1.45 12.32 8.89
CA ALA A 136 2.30 12.09 7.72
C ALA A 136 3.76 12.51 7.97
N ARG A 137 3.99 13.65 8.65
CA ARG A 137 5.34 14.09 9.02
C ARG A 137 6.00 13.16 10.02
N GLU A 138 5.26 12.67 11.00
CA GLU A 138 5.76 11.73 11.99
C GLU A 138 6.20 10.41 11.35
N VAL A 139 5.34 9.81 10.51
CA VAL A 139 5.66 8.57 9.78
C VAL A 139 6.86 8.78 8.84
N CYS A 140 6.99 9.94 8.20
CA CYS A 140 8.15 10.26 7.36
C CYS A 140 9.43 10.52 8.17
N ARG A 141 9.34 11.07 9.39
CA ARG A 141 10.50 11.35 10.27
C ARG A 141 11.07 10.11 10.93
N SER A 142 10.25 9.07 11.15
CA SER A 142 10.68 7.82 11.78
C SER A 142 11.56 6.92 10.89
N VAL A 143 11.96 7.38 9.69
CA VAL A 143 12.94 6.68 8.85
C VAL A 143 14.32 7.32 9.04
N PRO A 144 15.18 6.80 9.93
CA PRO A 144 16.54 7.31 10.03
C PRO A 144 17.29 7.05 8.72
N PRO A 145 18.16 7.98 8.26
CA PRO A 145 19.08 7.69 7.19
C PRO A 145 19.96 6.53 7.64
N LYS A 146 19.95 5.40 6.89
CA LYS A 146 20.96 4.38 7.07
C LYS A 146 22.31 5.00 6.69
N THR A 147 23.11 5.35 7.68
CA THR A 147 24.56 5.45 7.50
C THR A 147 25.06 4.03 7.24
N CYS A 148 25.21 3.66 5.97
CA CYS A 148 26.02 2.50 5.62
C CYS A 148 27.47 2.87 5.95
N GLY A 149 27.89 2.59 7.18
CA GLY A 149 29.29 2.62 7.56
C GLY A 149 30.05 1.57 6.74
N HIS A 150 30.88 2.03 5.81
CA HIS A 150 32.03 1.24 5.38
C HIS A 150 33.04 1.24 6.53
N GLU A 151 32.91 0.28 7.44
CA GLU A 151 34.07 -0.16 8.21
C GLU A 151 34.90 -1.07 7.31
N LYS A 152 35.97 -0.48 6.78
CA LYS A 152 37.10 -1.25 6.27
C LYS A 152 37.82 -1.82 7.49
N ASN A 153 37.93 -3.14 7.55
CA ASN A 153 39.05 -3.87 8.17
C ASN A 153 39.40 -5.03 7.25
#